data_AF-A0A2D6K4F2-F1
#
_entry.id   AF-A0A2D6K4F2-F1
#
_cell.length_a   1.000
_cell.length_b   1.000
_cell.length_c   1.000
_cell.angle_alpha   90.00
_cell.angle_beta   90.00
_cell.angle_gamma   90.00
#
_symmetry.space_group_name_H-M   'P 1'
#
loop_
_entity.id
_entity.type
_entity.pdbx_description
1 polymer ?
#
loop_
_entity_poly.entity_id
_entity_poly.type
_entity_poly.pdbx_seq_one_letter_code
_entity_poly.pdbx_strand_id
1 'polypeptide(L)'
;MKDFTTSLLREKFVIRDKNGNELVATSNRMYIEFTDFRGALAESFVIRAQNMHSTVRVAARLIRDYEQEGPILKRNISYNWEEIWNTIINEYEYHHNPDRWVAVYSKGKCIFHQGEHNPFLDMIEKCDAENDKAYEASIPQAESLLKATGKEVKITYDANVALNVQAEPDHVRCGIILRGPNRTTTFSITSHIQGSQKKINTSQCLATAAAYLEGLQLAFRLGFDTVKLRLGIYQHLSKEEKQTREGSHRLVKLRSEITALEDIFDVRYRPEKPEFAYFLSEAEDIAQKTIKPPSPEELQKLAVEQLERQKEKRDQDLSQSS
;
A
#
# COMPACT_ATOMS: atom_id res chain seq x y z
N MET A 1 -20.92 -11.29 -9.71
CA MET A 1 -20.95 -10.06 -8.92
C MET A 1 -21.60 -8.98 -9.77
N LYS A 2 -22.74 -8.42 -9.33
CA LYS A 2 -23.47 -7.39 -10.09
C LYS A 2 -22.95 -6.00 -9.73
N ASP A 3 -22.93 -5.73 -8.43
CA ASP A 3 -22.42 -4.47 -7.86
C ASP A 3 -21.33 -4.80 -6.85
N PHE A 4 -20.31 -3.95 -6.76
CA PHE A 4 -19.21 -4.12 -5.81
C PHE A 4 -18.76 -2.75 -5.28
N THR A 5 -18.72 -2.61 -3.97
CA THR A 5 -18.24 -1.39 -3.31
C THR A 5 -17.23 -1.77 -2.23
N THR A 6 -16.15 -1.00 -2.13
CA THR A 6 -15.11 -1.21 -1.12
C THR A 6 -14.32 0.08 -0.91
N SER A 7 -13.63 0.17 0.22
CA SER A 7 -12.73 1.28 0.52
C SER A 7 -11.43 0.80 1.13
N LEU A 8 -10.35 1.51 0.81
CA LEU A 8 -9.05 1.40 1.47
C LEU A 8 -8.97 2.45 2.58
N LEU A 9 -8.72 1.99 3.81
CA LEU A 9 -8.48 2.82 4.97
C LEU A 9 -6.99 2.84 5.30
N ARG A 10 -6.43 4.01 5.59
CA ARG A 10 -5.17 4.17 6.32
C ARG A 10 -5.49 4.27 7.79
N GLU A 11 -4.97 3.36 8.58
CA GLU A 11 -5.29 3.24 10.00
C GLU A 11 -4.04 3.44 10.86
N LYS A 12 -4.23 4.10 11.98
CA LYS A 12 -3.25 4.24 13.05
C LYS A 12 -3.94 3.98 14.38
N PHE A 13 -3.41 3.01 15.12
CA PHE A 13 -3.76 2.72 16.51
C PHE A 13 -2.63 3.19 17.40
N VAL A 14 -2.96 3.98 18.41
CA VAL A 14 -2.04 4.40 19.47
C VAL A 14 -2.53 3.78 20.77
N ILE A 15 -1.79 2.78 21.26
CA ILE A 15 -2.15 1.97 22.41
C ILE A 15 -1.26 2.41 23.56
N ARG A 16 -1.86 3.00 24.59
CA ARG A 16 -1.13 3.52 25.76
C ARG A 16 -1.47 2.70 26.99
N ASP A 17 -0.45 2.20 27.69
CA ASP A 17 -0.64 1.58 28.98
C ASP A 17 -0.69 2.61 30.13
N LYS A 18 -0.96 2.15 31.35
CA LYS A 18 -0.96 3.01 32.55
C LYS A 18 0.39 3.63 32.91
N ASN A 19 1.48 3.01 32.48
CA ASN A 19 2.84 3.47 32.76
C ASN A 19 3.29 4.54 31.75
N GLY A 20 2.45 4.83 30.75
CA GLY A 20 2.76 5.77 29.67
C GLY A 20 3.54 5.14 28.51
N ASN A 21 3.72 3.82 28.48
CA ASN A 21 4.31 3.15 27.32
C ASN A 21 3.33 3.22 26.15
N GLU A 22 3.84 3.58 24.98
CA GLU A 22 3.05 3.74 23.77
C GLU A 22 3.47 2.68 22.73
N LEU A 23 2.51 1.90 22.27
CA LEU A 23 2.64 1.04 21.10
C LEU A 23 1.85 1.66 19.95
N VAL A 24 2.51 1.88 18.81
CA VAL A 24 1.86 2.37 17.59
C VAL A 24 1.74 1.23 16.59
N ALA A 25 0.52 0.97 16.14
CA ALA A 25 0.24 0.03 15.06
C ALA A 25 -0.35 0.79 13.87
N THR A 26 0.33 0.77 12.73
CA THR A 26 -0.15 1.38 11.48
C THR A 26 -0.40 0.32 10.44
N SER A 27 -1.43 0.50 9.63
CA SER A 27 -1.78 -0.44 8.57
C SER A 27 -2.67 0.20 7.52
N ASN A 28 -2.71 -0.38 6.33
CA ASN A 28 -3.75 -0.12 5.37
C ASN A 28 -4.72 -1.28 5.39
N ARG A 29 -6.03 -1.03 5.45
CA ARG A 29 -7.09 -2.04 5.55
C ARG A 29 -8.05 -1.90 4.38
N MET A 30 -8.38 -3.01 3.74
CA MET A 30 -9.40 -3.07 2.70
C MET A 30 -10.31 -4.28 2.95
N TYR A 31 -11.60 -4.02 3.13
CA TYR A 31 -12.61 -5.06 3.27
C TYR A 31 -13.27 -5.32 1.92
N ILE A 32 -13.35 -6.58 1.51
CA ILE A 32 -13.99 -6.99 0.27
C ILE A 32 -15.06 -8.04 0.55
N GLU A 33 -16.23 -7.83 -0.07
CA GLU A 33 -17.33 -8.79 -0.06
C GLU A 33 -17.53 -9.34 -1.45
N PHE A 34 -17.65 -10.65 -1.54
CA PHE A 34 -17.98 -11.35 -2.75
C PHE A 34 -19.39 -11.88 -2.66
N THR A 35 -20.23 -11.51 -3.62
CA THR A 35 -21.60 -12.02 -3.73
C THR A 35 -21.71 -13.12 -4.77
N ASP A 36 -22.67 -14.01 -4.58
CA ASP A 36 -23.10 -14.96 -5.62
C ASP A 36 -23.94 -14.28 -6.71
N PHE A 37 -24.51 -15.06 -7.62
CA PHE A 37 -25.38 -14.56 -8.71
C PHE A 37 -26.73 -14.05 -8.22
N ARG A 38 -27.15 -14.41 -7.01
CA ARG A 38 -28.40 -13.96 -6.34
C ARG A 38 -28.16 -12.71 -5.51
N GLY A 39 -26.91 -12.26 -5.37
CA GLY A 39 -26.54 -11.14 -4.50
C GLY A 39 -26.34 -11.55 -3.04
N ALA A 40 -26.38 -12.83 -2.70
CA ALA A 40 -26.10 -13.30 -1.35
C ALA A 40 -24.58 -13.31 -1.10
N LEU A 41 -24.17 -12.97 0.12
CA LEU A 41 -22.76 -13.01 0.53
C LEU A 41 -22.23 -14.45 0.39
N ALA A 42 -21.21 -14.62 -0.46
CA ALA A 42 -20.55 -15.89 -0.70
C ALA A 42 -19.30 -16.04 0.18
N GLU A 43 -18.44 -15.01 0.15
CA GLU A 43 -17.18 -14.93 0.90
C GLU A 43 -16.85 -13.46 1.20
N SER A 44 -16.08 -13.22 2.25
CA SER A 44 -15.51 -11.90 2.53
C SER A 44 -14.08 -12.04 3.05
N PHE A 45 -13.29 -11.02 2.75
CA PHE A 45 -11.90 -10.92 3.17
C PHE A 45 -11.59 -9.54 3.72
N VAL A 46 -10.76 -9.49 4.74
CA VAL A 46 -10.06 -8.27 5.14
C VAL A 46 -8.62 -8.42 4.70
N ILE A 47 -8.10 -7.42 4.00
CA ILE A 47 -6.71 -7.38 3.55
C ILE A 47 -6.03 -6.25 4.31
N ARG A 48 -4.91 -6.56 4.94
CA ARG A 48 -4.03 -5.59 5.56
C ARG A 48 -2.64 -5.66 4.93
N ALA A 49 -2.02 -4.51 4.68
CA ALA A 49 -0.62 -4.47 4.28
C ALA A 49 0.07 -3.18 4.74
N GLN A 50 1.40 -3.19 4.69
CA GLN A 50 2.24 -2.02 5.00
C GLN A 50 1.95 -0.84 4.06
N ASN A 51 1.73 -1.13 2.77
CA ASN A 51 1.54 -0.13 1.72
C ASN A 51 0.11 -0.15 1.16
N MET A 52 -0.39 1.04 0.81
CA MET A 52 -1.72 1.21 0.20
C MET A 52 -1.85 0.43 -1.12
N HIS A 53 -0.87 0.57 -2.01
CA HIS A 53 -0.90 -0.07 -3.32
C HIS A 53 -0.83 -1.60 -3.23
N SER A 54 -0.03 -2.15 -2.31
CA SER A 54 0.07 -3.60 -2.10
C SER A 54 -1.24 -4.18 -1.57
N THR A 55 -1.93 -3.47 -0.67
CA THR A 55 -3.29 -3.83 -0.20
C THR A 55 -4.27 -3.92 -1.37
N VAL A 56 -4.30 -2.90 -2.23
CA VAL A 56 -5.23 -2.83 -3.37
C VAL A 56 -4.88 -3.88 -4.44
N ARG A 57 -3.61 -4.20 -4.67
CA ARG A 57 -3.20 -5.26 -5.60
C ARG A 57 -3.64 -6.64 -5.15
N VAL A 58 -3.54 -6.94 -3.85
CA VAL A 58 -4.07 -8.19 -3.29
C VAL A 58 -5.58 -8.24 -3.48
N ALA A 59 -6.30 -7.14 -3.20
CA ALA A 59 -7.73 -7.07 -3.44
C ALA A 59 -8.09 -7.29 -4.92
N ALA A 60 -7.38 -6.61 -5.83
CA ALA A 60 -7.56 -6.77 -7.28
C ALA A 60 -7.36 -8.23 -7.71
N ARG A 61 -6.32 -8.89 -7.19
CA ARG A 61 -6.03 -10.29 -7.51
C ARG A 61 -7.11 -11.24 -6.98
N LEU A 62 -7.58 -11.04 -5.75
CA LEU A 62 -8.67 -11.84 -5.19
C LEU A 62 -9.98 -11.65 -5.96
N ILE A 63 -10.32 -10.42 -6.36
CA ILE A 63 -11.49 -10.15 -7.22
C ILE A 63 -11.36 -10.92 -8.53
N ARG A 64 -10.20 -10.81 -9.20
CA ARG A 64 -9.96 -11.50 -10.47
C ARG A 64 -10.14 -13.01 -10.35
N ASP A 65 -9.51 -13.59 -9.35
CA ASP A 65 -9.52 -15.03 -9.17
C ASP A 65 -10.91 -15.51 -8.75
N TYR A 66 -11.68 -14.72 -7.96
CA TYR A 66 -13.08 -15.00 -7.66
C TYR A 66 -13.98 -14.92 -8.90
N GLU A 67 -13.80 -13.91 -9.76
CA GLU A 67 -14.59 -13.76 -10.98
C GLU A 67 -14.32 -14.86 -12.01
N GLN A 68 -13.10 -15.41 -12.05
CA GLN A 68 -12.69 -16.44 -12.99
C GLN A 68 -13.05 -17.86 -12.51
N GLU A 69 -12.83 -18.15 -11.23
CA GLU A 69 -12.91 -19.52 -10.69
C GLU A 69 -13.95 -19.69 -9.57
N GLY A 70 -14.64 -18.62 -9.17
CA GLY A 70 -15.62 -18.63 -8.10
C GLY A 70 -15.00 -18.57 -6.69
N PRO A 71 -15.77 -18.93 -5.64
CA PRO A 71 -15.36 -18.83 -4.24
C PRO A 71 -13.98 -19.44 -3.97
N ILE A 72 -13.08 -18.66 -3.37
CA ILE A 72 -11.66 -18.96 -3.19
C ILE A 72 -11.46 -20.05 -2.13
N LEU A 73 -12.17 -19.97 -1.01
CA LEU A 73 -11.99 -20.88 0.12
C LEU A 73 -12.73 -22.21 -0.05
N LYS A 74 -13.59 -22.32 -1.06
CA LYS A 74 -14.39 -23.53 -1.34
C LYS A 74 -13.87 -24.35 -2.54
N ARG A 75 -12.68 -24.03 -3.07
CA ARG A 75 -12.07 -24.75 -4.19
C ARG A 75 -11.56 -26.11 -3.75
N ASN A 76 -11.52 -27.07 -4.69
CA ASN A 76 -10.92 -28.38 -4.46
C ASN A 76 -9.38 -28.30 -4.32
N ILE A 77 -8.76 -27.33 -4.98
CA ILE A 77 -7.32 -27.05 -4.90
C ILE A 77 -7.11 -25.88 -3.94
N SER A 78 -6.19 -26.03 -3.00
CA SER A 78 -5.83 -24.97 -2.05
C SER A 78 -5.31 -23.74 -2.79
N TYR A 79 -5.79 -22.56 -2.39
CA TYR A 79 -5.33 -21.29 -2.96
C TYR A 79 -3.88 -21.01 -2.56
N ASN A 80 -2.98 -20.82 -3.53
CA ASN A 80 -1.56 -20.61 -3.30
C ASN A 80 -1.25 -19.14 -2.95
N TRP A 81 -1.51 -18.75 -1.71
CA TRP A 81 -1.34 -17.37 -1.25
C TRP A 81 0.07 -16.80 -1.41
N GLU A 82 1.10 -17.64 -1.23
CA GLU A 82 2.49 -17.21 -1.31
C GLU A 82 2.88 -16.86 -2.76
N GLU A 83 2.51 -17.70 -3.73
CA GLU A 83 2.73 -17.40 -5.14
C GLU A 83 2.00 -16.12 -5.55
N ILE A 84 0.76 -15.96 -5.10
CA ILE A 84 -0.03 -14.74 -5.36
C ILE A 84 0.70 -13.51 -4.84
N TRP A 85 1.15 -13.52 -3.60
CA TRP A 85 1.90 -12.42 -3.01
C TRP A 85 3.19 -12.11 -3.79
N ASN A 86 3.94 -13.14 -4.15
CA ASN A 86 5.18 -12.99 -4.93
C ASN A 86 4.93 -12.40 -6.33
N THR A 87 3.78 -12.66 -6.96
CA THR A 87 3.40 -12.03 -8.23
C THR A 87 2.91 -10.59 -8.10
N ILE A 88 2.51 -10.18 -6.90
CA ILE A 88 1.99 -8.82 -6.62
C ILE A 88 3.12 -7.85 -6.28
N ILE A 89 4.12 -8.32 -5.52
CA ILE A 89 5.29 -7.51 -5.19
C ILE A 89 6.09 -7.27 -6.46
N ASN A 90 6.32 -6.00 -6.79
CA ASN A 90 7.18 -5.66 -7.92
C ASN A 90 8.66 -5.69 -7.52
N GLU A 91 9.54 -5.79 -8.51
CA GLU A 91 11.00 -5.85 -8.30
C GLU A 91 11.51 -4.70 -7.44
N TYR A 92 10.99 -3.48 -7.61
CA TYR A 92 11.46 -2.32 -6.84
C TYR A 92 11.13 -2.48 -5.35
N GLU A 93 9.88 -2.81 -5.02
CA GLU A 93 9.46 -3.03 -3.63
C GLU A 93 10.20 -4.21 -3.00
N TYR A 94 10.43 -5.30 -3.75
CA TYR A 94 11.16 -6.45 -3.24
C TYR A 94 12.59 -6.09 -2.77
N HIS A 95 13.32 -5.30 -3.57
CA HIS A 95 14.71 -4.94 -3.28
C HIS A 95 14.84 -3.83 -2.23
N HIS A 96 13.88 -2.91 -2.19
CA HIS A 96 14.03 -1.64 -1.46
C HIS A 96 13.07 -1.45 -0.29
N ASN A 97 12.21 -2.43 -0.01
CA ASN A 97 11.30 -2.44 1.12
C ASN A 97 11.40 -3.77 1.89
N PRO A 98 12.39 -3.92 2.79
CA PRO A 98 12.57 -5.15 3.56
C PRO A 98 11.44 -5.39 4.57
N ASP A 99 10.83 -4.31 5.09
CA ASP A 99 9.77 -4.35 6.11
C ASP A 99 8.36 -4.57 5.51
N ARG A 100 8.29 -4.96 4.24
CA ARG A 100 7.02 -5.23 3.56
C ARG A 100 6.30 -6.38 4.24
N TRP A 101 5.00 -6.20 4.45
CA TRP A 101 4.15 -7.25 5.02
C TRP A 101 2.74 -7.18 4.44
N VAL A 102 2.07 -8.32 4.49
CA VAL A 102 0.66 -8.50 4.13
C VAL A 102 0.02 -9.51 5.09
N ALA A 103 -1.25 -9.31 5.42
CA ALA A 103 -2.07 -10.26 6.14
C ALA A 103 -3.47 -10.28 5.51
N VAL A 104 -4.02 -11.47 5.28
CA VAL A 104 -5.37 -11.70 4.76
C VAL A 104 -6.17 -12.45 5.81
N TYR A 105 -7.35 -11.92 6.12
CA TYR A 105 -8.24 -12.45 7.13
C TYR A 105 -9.55 -12.90 6.49
N SER A 106 -10.12 -13.98 7.02
CA SER A 106 -11.50 -14.36 6.77
C SER A 106 -12.18 -14.69 8.08
N LYS A 107 -13.33 -14.05 8.34
CA LYS A 107 -14.09 -14.20 9.60
C LYS A 107 -13.19 -14.01 10.84
N GLY A 108 -12.36 -12.97 10.83
CA GLY A 108 -11.44 -12.63 11.93
C GLY A 108 -10.24 -13.54 12.11
N LYS A 109 -10.11 -14.62 11.31
CA LYS A 109 -8.95 -15.50 11.31
C LYS A 109 -7.97 -15.08 10.22
N CYS A 110 -6.70 -14.87 10.58
CA CYS A 110 -5.61 -14.72 9.62
C CYS A 110 -5.43 -16.05 8.86
N ILE A 111 -5.68 -16.04 7.56
CA ILE A 111 -5.57 -17.21 6.68
C ILE A 111 -4.27 -17.21 5.86
N PHE A 112 -3.61 -16.06 5.77
CA PHE A 112 -2.32 -15.89 5.14
C PHE A 112 -1.63 -14.65 5.69
N HIS A 113 -0.32 -14.71 5.92
CA HIS A 113 0.51 -13.55 6.16
C HIS A 113 1.93 -13.77 5.63
N GLN A 114 2.61 -12.67 5.30
CA GLN A 114 4.04 -12.65 4.97
C GLN A 114 4.65 -11.38 5.58
N GLY A 115 5.87 -11.48 6.11
CA GLY A 115 6.55 -10.37 6.79
C GLY A 115 6.06 -10.19 8.22
N GLU A 116 6.62 -9.19 8.91
CA GLU A 116 6.27 -8.88 10.30
C GLU A 116 5.28 -7.71 10.37
N HIS A 117 4.09 -7.98 10.92
CA HIS A 117 3.10 -6.95 11.24
C HIS A 117 2.80 -6.94 12.74
N ASN A 118 2.21 -5.84 13.21
CA ASN A 118 1.89 -5.70 14.63
C ASN A 118 0.77 -6.69 15.03
N PRO A 119 0.97 -7.59 16.03
CA PRO A 119 -0.03 -8.58 16.43
C PRO A 119 -1.35 -8.00 16.93
N PHE A 120 -1.37 -6.72 17.33
CA PHE A 120 -2.61 -6.00 17.64
C PHE A 120 -3.61 -6.03 16.47
N LEU A 121 -3.11 -6.02 15.23
CA LEU A 121 -3.93 -6.06 14.03
C LEU A 121 -4.70 -7.39 13.92
N ASP A 122 -4.11 -8.51 14.34
CA ASP A 122 -4.82 -9.80 14.35
C ASP A 122 -5.94 -9.82 15.39
N MET A 123 -5.67 -9.22 16.56
CA MET A 123 -6.64 -9.15 17.64
C MET A 123 -7.84 -8.28 17.25
N ILE A 124 -7.61 -7.10 16.66
CA ILE A 124 -8.71 -6.20 16.29
C ILE A 124 -9.58 -6.78 15.17
N GLU A 125 -9.03 -7.53 14.21
CA GLU A 125 -9.82 -8.25 13.21
C GLU A 125 -10.65 -9.39 13.80
N LYS A 126 -10.14 -10.05 14.84
CA LYS A 126 -10.93 -11.03 15.58
C LYS A 126 -12.10 -10.35 16.31
N CYS A 127 -11.86 -9.22 16.98
CA CYS A 127 -12.93 -8.43 17.59
C CYS A 127 -13.96 -7.95 16.55
N ASP A 128 -13.51 -7.52 15.36
CA ASP A 128 -14.38 -7.12 14.26
C ASP A 128 -15.32 -8.26 13.84
N ALA A 129 -14.77 -9.45 13.64
CA ALA A 129 -15.56 -10.59 13.21
C ALA A 129 -16.54 -11.13 14.27
N GLU A 130 -16.29 -10.85 15.55
CA GLU A 130 -17.15 -11.27 16.67
C GLU A 130 -18.26 -10.25 16.98
N ASN A 131 -18.24 -9.06 16.39
CA ASN A 131 -19.24 -8.03 16.64
C ASN A 131 -20.14 -7.77 15.44
N ASP A 132 -21.44 -7.59 15.72
CA ASP A 132 -22.44 -7.29 14.69
C ASP A 132 -22.58 -5.77 14.44
N LYS A 133 -21.58 -4.96 14.80
CA LYS A 133 -21.62 -3.50 14.76
C LYS A 133 -20.61 -2.96 13.74
N ALA A 134 -20.50 -1.63 13.69
CA ALA A 134 -19.45 -0.97 12.90
C ALA A 134 -18.06 -1.28 13.46
N TYR A 135 -17.04 -1.25 12.59
CA TYR A 135 -15.65 -1.57 12.91
C TYR A 135 -15.10 -0.82 14.13
N GLU A 136 -15.53 0.42 14.37
CA GLU A 136 -15.14 1.23 15.52
C GLU A 136 -15.56 0.61 16.86
N ALA A 137 -16.60 -0.23 16.87
CA ALA A 137 -17.05 -0.96 18.05
C ALA A 137 -16.06 -2.07 18.47
N SER A 138 -15.17 -2.49 17.57
CA SER A 138 -14.10 -3.45 17.85
C SER A 138 -13.05 -2.88 18.81
N ILE A 139 -12.89 -1.54 18.85
CA ILE A 139 -11.90 -0.87 19.71
C ILE A 139 -12.18 -1.06 21.21
N PRO A 140 -13.36 -0.71 21.75
CA PRO A 140 -13.65 -0.95 23.17
C PRO A 140 -13.68 -2.45 23.51
N GLN A 141 -13.95 -3.33 22.55
CA GLN A 141 -13.83 -4.78 22.76
C GLN A 141 -12.37 -5.21 22.92
N ALA A 142 -11.48 -4.71 22.06
CA ALA A 142 -10.03 -4.92 22.18
C ALA A 142 -9.47 -4.39 23.51
N GLU A 143 -9.89 -3.19 23.95
CA GLU A 143 -9.54 -2.64 25.26
C GLU A 143 -10.00 -3.56 26.40
N SER A 144 -11.23 -4.06 26.32
CA SER A 144 -11.81 -4.97 27.32
C SER A 144 -11.07 -6.31 27.38
N LEU A 145 -10.70 -6.86 26.22
CA LEU A 145 -9.94 -8.10 26.13
C LEU A 145 -8.53 -7.94 26.72
N LEU A 146 -7.83 -6.86 26.37
CA LEU A 146 -6.51 -6.56 26.94
C LEU A 146 -6.60 -6.37 28.46
N LYS A 147 -7.62 -5.65 28.94
CA LYS A 147 -7.87 -5.49 30.38
C LYS A 147 -8.09 -6.83 31.08
N ALA A 148 -8.85 -7.74 30.47
CA ALA A 148 -9.07 -9.09 31.02
C ALA A 148 -7.77 -9.92 31.12
N THR A 149 -6.78 -9.65 30.27
CA THR A 149 -5.44 -10.26 30.33
C THR A 149 -4.46 -9.52 31.25
N GLY A 150 -4.94 -8.56 32.05
CA GLY A 150 -4.13 -7.77 32.97
C GLY A 150 -3.42 -6.56 32.35
N LYS A 151 -3.66 -6.26 31.07
CA LYS A 151 -3.10 -5.09 30.37
C LYS A 151 -4.17 -4.02 30.24
N GLU A 152 -4.23 -3.10 31.19
CA GLU A 152 -5.11 -1.95 31.08
C GLU A 152 -4.49 -0.91 30.14
N VAL A 153 -5.12 -0.75 28.98
CA VAL A 153 -4.68 0.16 27.93
C VAL A 153 -5.80 1.09 27.51
N LYS A 154 -5.43 2.22 26.92
CA LYS A 154 -6.32 3.09 26.16
C LYS A 154 -5.89 3.10 24.70
N ILE A 155 -6.81 2.85 23.80
CA ILE A 155 -6.58 2.78 22.36
C ILE A 155 -7.18 4.02 21.71
N THR A 156 -6.33 4.79 21.02
CA THR A 156 -6.78 5.86 20.14
C THR A 156 -6.71 5.36 18.71
N TYR A 157 -7.81 5.47 17.97
CA TYR A 157 -7.93 5.03 16.58
C TYR A 157 -8.13 6.24 15.67
N ASP A 158 -7.29 6.34 14.65
CA ASP A 158 -7.42 7.32 13.56
C ASP A 158 -7.45 6.55 12.24
N ALA A 159 -8.48 6.81 11.43
CA ALA A 159 -8.67 6.19 10.14
C ALA A 159 -9.04 7.21 9.07
N ASN A 160 -8.41 7.07 7.91
CA ASN A 160 -8.59 7.95 6.78
C ASN A 160 -8.81 7.14 5.51
N VAL A 161 -9.91 7.40 4.81
CA VAL A 161 -10.14 6.82 3.48
C VAL A 161 -9.05 7.32 2.53
N ALA A 162 -8.43 6.38 1.80
CA ALA A 162 -7.42 6.63 0.79
C ALA A 162 -7.90 6.27 -0.62
N LEU A 163 -8.76 5.27 -0.74
CA LEU A 163 -9.41 4.87 -1.99
C LEU A 163 -10.86 4.46 -1.68
N ASN A 164 -11.78 4.89 -2.52
CA ASN A 164 -13.15 4.38 -2.58
C ASN A 164 -13.38 3.78 -3.98
N VAL A 165 -13.95 2.59 -4.04
CA VAL A 165 -14.27 1.89 -5.28
C VAL A 165 -15.76 1.63 -5.33
N GLN A 166 -16.37 2.00 -6.45
CA GLN A 166 -17.74 1.69 -6.81
C GLN A 166 -17.73 1.04 -8.18
N ALA A 167 -18.14 -0.21 -8.26
CA ALA A 167 -18.21 -0.97 -9.50
C ALA A 167 -19.68 -1.32 -9.78
N GLU A 168 -20.14 -0.84 -10.92
CA GLU A 168 -21.45 -1.08 -11.50
C GLU A 168 -21.29 -1.89 -12.80
N PRO A 169 -22.37 -2.42 -13.40
CA PRO A 169 -22.26 -3.29 -14.57
C PRO A 169 -21.55 -2.67 -15.79
N ASP A 170 -21.68 -1.36 -15.98
CA ASP A 170 -21.19 -0.62 -17.15
C ASP A 170 -19.96 0.27 -16.86
N HIS A 171 -19.66 0.53 -15.59
CA HIS A 171 -18.55 1.38 -15.20
C HIS A 171 -17.97 1.05 -13.82
N VAL A 172 -16.70 1.42 -13.63
CA VAL A 172 -16.01 1.33 -12.34
C VAL A 172 -15.41 2.68 -12.02
N ARG A 173 -15.73 3.19 -10.83
CA ARG A 173 -15.22 4.45 -10.30
C ARG A 173 -14.26 4.16 -9.13
N CYS A 174 -13.03 4.64 -9.27
CA CYS A 174 -12.01 4.63 -8.23
C CYS A 174 -11.72 6.08 -7.81
N GLY A 175 -12.17 6.49 -6.62
CA GLY A 175 -11.87 7.79 -6.02
C GLY A 175 -10.67 7.71 -5.09
N ILE A 176 -9.57 8.37 -5.44
CA ILE A 176 -8.31 8.37 -4.68
C ILE A 176 -8.17 9.70 -3.93
N ILE A 177 -7.93 9.61 -2.62
CA ILE A 177 -7.77 10.76 -1.72
C ILE A 177 -6.29 10.92 -1.37
N LEU A 178 -5.68 11.96 -1.93
CA LEU A 178 -4.29 12.34 -1.70
C LEU A 178 -4.21 13.35 -0.58
N ARG A 179 -3.40 13.04 0.43
CA ARG A 179 -3.13 13.95 1.55
C ARG A 179 -1.68 14.37 1.48
N GLY A 180 -1.44 15.58 0.97
CA GLY A 180 -0.14 16.24 0.99
C GLY A 180 0.00 17.14 2.22
N PRO A 181 1.22 17.65 2.49
CA PRO A 181 1.48 18.49 3.66
C PRO A 181 0.70 19.81 3.65
N ASN A 182 0.41 20.36 2.46
CA ASN A 182 -0.24 21.66 2.32
C ASN A 182 -1.70 21.58 1.82
N ARG A 183 -2.11 20.42 1.28
CA ARG A 183 -3.44 20.24 0.69
C ARG A 183 -3.87 18.79 0.69
N THR A 184 -5.17 18.58 0.87
CA THR A 184 -5.83 17.31 0.53
C THR A 184 -6.49 17.47 -0.83
N THR A 185 -6.08 16.68 -1.81
CA THR A 185 -6.68 16.65 -3.15
C THR A 185 -7.33 15.30 -3.36
N THR A 186 -8.44 15.27 -4.09
CA THR A 186 -9.12 14.03 -4.46
C THR A 186 -9.26 14.02 -5.96
N PHE A 187 -8.97 12.89 -6.58
CA PHE A 187 -9.30 12.66 -7.97
C PHE A 187 -10.03 11.33 -8.11
N SER A 188 -10.88 11.22 -9.13
CA SER A 188 -11.56 9.98 -9.47
C SER A 188 -11.25 9.55 -10.88
N ILE A 189 -11.04 8.25 -11.04
CA ILE A 189 -10.90 7.55 -12.32
C ILE A 189 -12.21 6.82 -12.54
N THR A 190 -12.92 7.10 -13.62
CA THR A 190 -14.13 6.37 -14.00
C THR A 190 -13.88 5.69 -15.33
N SER A 191 -13.88 4.37 -15.32
CA SER A 191 -13.69 3.56 -16.53
C SER A 191 -15.05 3.10 -17.03
N HIS A 192 -15.34 3.33 -18.30
CA HIS A 192 -16.54 2.85 -18.97
C HIS A 192 -16.19 1.80 -20.03
N ILE A 193 -17.13 0.90 -20.30
CA ILE A 193 -17.01 -0.06 -21.40
C ILE A 193 -16.86 0.70 -22.73
N GLN A 194 -15.87 0.32 -23.54
CA GLN A 194 -15.63 0.89 -24.87
C GLN A 194 -15.59 -0.20 -25.95
N GLY A 195 -16.11 0.12 -27.15
CA GLY A 195 -16.00 -0.74 -28.33
C GLY A 195 -16.78 -2.04 -28.21
N SER A 196 -16.11 -3.17 -28.45
CA SER A 196 -16.69 -4.52 -28.44
C SER A 196 -16.64 -5.22 -27.07
N GLN A 197 -16.12 -4.55 -26.04
CA GLN A 197 -16.05 -5.11 -24.69
C GLN A 197 -17.46 -5.36 -24.14
N LYS A 198 -17.66 -6.52 -23.53
CA LYS A 198 -18.97 -6.93 -22.98
C LYS A 198 -19.14 -6.63 -21.50
N LYS A 199 -18.03 -6.48 -20.78
CA LYS A 199 -18.01 -6.29 -19.33
C LYS A 199 -16.77 -5.50 -18.94
N ILE A 200 -16.92 -4.63 -17.95
CA ILE A 200 -15.79 -3.98 -17.31
C ILE A 200 -15.02 -4.95 -16.39
N ASN A 201 -13.70 -4.86 -16.41
CA ASN A 201 -12.84 -5.68 -15.56
C ASN A 201 -12.52 -4.90 -14.27
N THR A 202 -13.28 -5.16 -13.20
CA THR A 202 -13.10 -4.53 -11.90
C THR A 202 -11.69 -4.73 -11.35
N SER A 203 -11.13 -5.95 -11.49
CA SER A 203 -9.77 -6.24 -11.02
C SER A 203 -8.72 -5.35 -11.70
N GLN A 204 -8.86 -5.10 -13.01
CA GLN A 204 -7.94 -4.25 -13.75
C GLN A 204 -8.08 -2.77 -13.33
N CYS A 205 -9.30 -2.30 -13.08
CA CYS A 205 -9.55 -0.94 -12.58
C CYS A 205 -8.94 -0.72 -11.18
N LEU A 206 -9.03 -1.70 -10.28
CA LEU A 206 -8.33 -1.65 -8.99
C LEU A 206 -6.81 -1.69 -9.17
N ALA A 207 -6.29 -2.52 -10.07
CA ALA A 207 -4.85 -2.59 -10.34
C ALA A 207 -4.31 -1.23 -10.82
N THR A 208 -5.05 -0.52 -11.67
CA THR A 208 -4.72 0.86 -12.08
C THR A 208 -4.80 1.84 -10.91
N ALA A 209 -5.80 1.73 -10.03
CA ALA A 209 -5.85 2.54 -8.81
C ALA A 209 -4.63 2.29 -7.90
N ALA A 210 -4.20 1.03 -7.77
CA ALA A 210 -2.97 0.68 -7.07
C ALA A 210 -1.72 1.27 -7.74
N ALA A 211 -1.66 1.29 -9.08
CA ALA A 211 -0.57 1.91 -9.82
C ALA A 211 -0.47 3.42 -9.55
N TYR A 212 -1.60 4.12 -9.46
CA TYR A 212 -1.61 5.52 -9.04
C TYR A 212 -1.15 5.70 -7.60
N LEU A 213 -1.63 4.89 -6.66
CA LEU A 213 -1.20 4.96 -5.26
C LEU A 213 0.31 4.73 -5.10
N GLU A 214 0.88 3.76 -5.81
CA GLU A 214 2.34 3.55 -5.82
C GLU A 214 3.06 4.72 -6.48
N GLY A 215 2.60 5.15 -7.66
CA GLY A 215 3.27 6.19 -8.44
C GLY A 215 3.31 7.54 -7.71
N LEU A 216 2.26 7.89 -6.96
CA LEU A 216 2.19 9.11 -6.18
C LEU A 216 3.11 9.06 -4.96
N GLN A 217 3.13 7.93 -4.24
CA GLN A 217 4.06 7.72 -3.13
C GLN A 217 5.52 7.75 -3.62
N LEU A 218 5.79 7.10 -4.76
CA LEU A 218 7.11 7.02 -5.35
C LEU A 218 7.58 8.37 -5.89
N ALA A 219 6.72 9.12 -6.58
CA ALA A 219 7.03 10.47 -7.05
C ALA A 219 7.41 11.41 -5.90
N PHE A 220 6.68 11.34 -4.79
CA PHE A 220 7.01 12.14 -3.60
C PHE A 220 8.38 11.77 -3.03
N ARG A 221 8.67 10.47 -2.88
CA ARG A 221 9.97 10.00 -2.40
C ARG A 221 11.11 10.42 -3.32
N LEU A 222 10.94 10.22 -4.64
CA LEU A 222 11.94 10.58 -5.65
C LEU A 222 12.25 12.08 -5.64
N GLY A 223 11.25 12.96 -5.46
CA GLY A 223 11.49 14.40 -5.35
C GLY A 223 12.39 14.76 -4.16
N PHE A 224 12.17 14.14 -2.99
CA PHE A 224 13.05 14.31 -1.83
C PHE A 224 14.46 13.78 -2.10
N ASP A 225 14.57 12.59 -2.69
CA ASP A 225 15.86 11.94 -2.91
C ASP A 225 16.69 12.67 -3.99
N THR A 226 16.05 13.25 -5.01
CA THR A 226 16.71 14.14 -5.99
C THR A 226 17.32 15.36 -5.32
N VAL A 227 16.63 16.00 -4.37
CA VAL A 227 17.18 17.15 -3.64
C VAL A 227 18.34 16.73 -2.74
N LYS A 228 18.24 15.59 -2.06
CA LYS A 228 19.34 15.05 -1.25
C LYS A 228 20.59 14.72 -2.07
N LEU A 229 20.43 14.20 -3.29
CA LEU A 229 21.53 14.02 -4.23
C LEU A 229 22.16 15.36 -4.62
N ARG A 230 21.33 16.36 -4.96
CA ARG A 230 21.81 17.71 -5.32
C ARG A 230 22.57 18.40 -4.20
N LEU A 231 22.17 18.17 -2.95
CA LEU A 231 22.82 18.71 -1.75
C LEU A 231 24.05 17.90 -1.30
N GLY A 232 24.40 16.81 -2.00
CA GLY A 232 25.50 15.93 -1.63
C GLY A 232 25.25 15.09 -0.36
N ILE A 233 24.01 15.04 0.13
CA ILE A 233 23.61 14.17 1.26
C ILE A 233 23.65 12.71 0.81
N TYR A 234 23.16 12.44 -0.40
CA TYR A 234 23.36 11.18 -1.09
C TYR A 234 24.55 11.32 -2.03
N GLN A 235 25.50 10.39 -1.91
CA GLN A 235 26.69 10.38 -2.75
C GLN A 235 26.44 9.67 -4.07
N HIS A 236 27.24 9.99 -5.08
CA HIS A 236 27.26 9.23 -6.33
C HIS A 236 27.68 7.78 -6.10
N LEU A 237 27.04 6.87 -6.83
CA LEU A 237 27.17 5.41 -6.77
C LEU A 237 26.74 4.79 -5.43
N SER A 238 26.07 5.57 -4.57
CA SER A 238 25.49 5.07 -3.33
C SER A 238 24.30 4.13 -3.57
N LYS A 239 23.91 3.38 -2.53
CA LYS A 239 22.70 2.55 -2.58
C LYS A 239 21.46 3.41 -2.80
N GLU A 240 21.45 4.60 -2.22
CA GLU A 240 20.38 5.58 -2.29
C GLU A 240 20.24 6.16 -3.71
N GLU A 241 21.35 6.49 -4.39
CA GLU A 241 21.29 6.90 -5.80
C GLU A 241 20.79 5.76 -6.69
N LYS A 242 21.27 4.52 -6.48
CA LYS A 242 20.79 3.34 -7.20
C LYS A 242 19.28 3.14 -7.00
N GLN A 243 18.81 3.22 -5.76
CA GLN A 243 17.39 3.15 -5.42
C GLN A 243 16.59 4.26 -6.10
N THR A 244 17.10 5.49 -6.12
CA THR A 244 16.44 6.63 -6.78
C THR A 244 16.28 6.37 -8.28
N ARG A 245 17.34 5.88 -8.94
CA ARG A 245 17.31 5.53 -10.37
C ARG A 245 16.32 4.40 -10.68
N GLU A 246 16.33 3.34 -9.88
CA GLU A 246 15.39 2.22 -10.07
C GLU A 246 13.94 2.64 -9.78
N GLY A 247 13.73 3.56 -8.84
CA GLY A 247 12.42 4.16 -8.59
C GLY A 247 11.93 4.97 -9.79
N SER A 248 12.79 5.75 -10.44
CA SER A 248 12.44 6.45 -11.68
C SER A 248 12.04 5.49 -12.80
N HIS A 249 12.73 4.35 -12.96
CA HIS A 249 12.33 3.31 -13.92
C HIS A 249 10.98 2.69 -13.55
N ARG A 250 10.73 2.45 -12.27
CA ARG A 250 9.42 1.93 -11.80
C ARG A 250 8.29 2.92 -12.10
N LEU A 251 8.53 4.22 -11.93
CA LEU A 251 7.54 5.25 -12.25
C LEU A 251 7.15 5.26 -13.74
N VAL A 252 8.09 4.97 -14.64
CA VAL A 252 7.81 4.79 -16.07
C VAL A 252 6.94 3.55 -16.31
N LYS A 253 7.29 2.39 -15.70
CA LYS A 253 6.47 1.17 -15.79
C LYS A 253 5.03 1.40 -15.31
N LEU A 254 4.85 2.13 -14.21
CA LEU A 254 3.52 2.48 -13.67
C LEU A 254 2.68 3.32 -14.64
N ARG A 255 3.31 4.24 -15.39
CA ARG A 255 2.60 4.98 -16.44
C ARG A 255 2.13 4.06 -17.55
N SER A 256 2.96 3.11 -17.98
CA SER A 256 2.56 2.10 -18.97
C SER A 256 1.40 1.23 -18.49
N GLU A 257 1.39 0.84 -17.20
CA GLU A 257 0.27 0.09 -16.59
C GLU A 257 -1.05 0.90 -16.61
N ILE A 258 -0.97 2.21 -16.37
CA ILE A 258 -2.13 3.12 -16.42
C ILE A 258 -2.62 3.26 -17.87
N THR A 259 -1.73 3.54 -18.81
CA THR A 259 -2.08 3.70 -20.23
C THR A 259 -2.69 2.44 -20.83
N ALA A 260 -2.23 1.25 -20.41
CA ALA A 260 -2.84 0.00 -20.84
C ALA A 260 -4.34 -0.10 -20.46
N LEU A 261 -4.79 0.51 -19.35
CA LEU A 261 -6.22 0.60 -19.04
C LEU A 261 -6.93 1.60 -19.95
N GLU A 262 -6.31 2.77 -20.18
CA GLU A 262 -6.84 3.84 -21.05
C GLU A 262 -7.01 3.38 -22.51
N ASP A 263 -6.17 2.44 -22.96
CA ASP A 263 -6.27 1.86 -24.30
C ASP A 263 -7.44 0.86 -24.44
N ILE A 264 -7.90 0.28 -23.31
CA ILE A 264 -8.93 -0.77 -23.29
C ILE A 264 -10.32 -0.20 -22.97
N PHE A 265 -10.40 0.87 -22.17
CA PHE A 265 -11.65 1.43 -21.65
C PHE A 265 -11.74 2.94 -21.88
N ASP A 266 -12.96 3.50 -21.93
CA ASP A 266 -13.17 4.96 -21.90
C ASP A 266 -12.94 5.45 -20.47
N VAL A 267 -11.74 5.94 -20.20
CA VAL A 267 -11.32 6.39 -18.87
C VAL A 267 -11.48 7.90 -18.73
N ARG A 268 -12.25 8.32 -17.73
CA ARG A 268 -12.51 9.72 -17.39
C ARG A 268 -11.91 10.08 -16.04
N TYR A 269 -11.19 11.19 -16.02
CA TYR A 269 -10.60 11.75 -14.81
C TYR A 269 -11.41 12.95 -14.33
N ARG A 270 -11.52 13.10 -13.00
CA ARG A 270 -12.07 14.32 -12.36
C ARG A 270 -11.25 14.65 -11.11
N PRO A 271 -10.73 15.88 -10.92
CA PRO A 271 -10.83 17.02 -11.85
C PRO A 271 -10.00 16.80 -13.14
N GLU A 272 -8.71 16.54 -13.02
CA GLU A 272 -7.84 16.17 -14.14
C GLU A 272 -7.01 14.92 -13.82
N LYS A 273 -6.41 14.32 -14.85
CA LYS A 273 -5.49 13.18 -14.69
C LYS A 273 -4.28 13.64 -13.86
N PRO A 274 -3.95 12.94 -12.76
CA PRO A 274 -2.77 13.28 -11.99
C PRO A 274 -1.50 12.86 -12.72
N GLU A 275 -0.61 13.81 -12.91
CA GLU A 275 0.67 13.60 -13.59
C GLU A 275 1.79 13.43 -12.57
N PHE A 276 2.48 12.28 -12.58
CA PHE A 276 3.54 12.01 -11.59
C PHE A 276 4.68 13.03 -11.64
N ALA A 277 4.96 13.63 -12.79
CA ALA A 277 5.99 14.67 -12.92
C ALA A 277 5.67 15.91 -12.09
N TYR A 278 4.38 16.28 -12.00
CA TYR A 278 3.94 17.40 -11.19
C TYR A 278 4.15 17.14 -9.70
N PHE A 279 3.78 15.95 -9.21
CA PHE A 279 3.98 15.57 -7.80
C PHE A 279 5.46 15.44 -7.43
N LEU A 280 6.29 14.98 -8.35
CA LEU A 280 7.74 14.95 -8.17
C LEU A 280 8.30 16.36 -8.01
N SER A 281 7.91 17.30 -8.88
CA SER A 281 8.31 18.70 -8.78
C SER A 281 7.83 19.36 -7.48
N GLU A 282 6.58 19.14 -7.09
CA GLU A 282 6.04 19.66 -5.82
C GLU A 282 6.83 19.10 -4.62
N ALA A 283 7.21 17.83 -4.66
CA ALA A 283 8.02 17.21 -3.63
C ALA A 283 9.46 17.77 -3.58
N GLU A 284 10.08 18.06 -4.73
CA GLU A 284 11.36 18.76 -4.78
C GLU A 284 11.28 20.15 -4.13
N ASP A 285 10.23 20.93 -4.42
CA ASP A 285 10.03 22.27 -3.85
C ASP A 285 9.86 22.22 -2.33
N ILE A 286 9.13 21.22 -1.81
CA ILE A 286 8.97 20.99 -0.37
C ILE A 286 10.33 20.58 0.24
N ALA A 287 11.04 19.67 -0.40
CA ALA A 287 12.34 19.18 0.07
C ALA A 287 13.38 20.31 0.13
N GLN A 288 13.44 21.19 -0.87
CA GLN A 288 14.35 22.35 -0.87
C GLN A 288 14.11 23.30 0.31
N LYS A 289 12.84 23.46 0.73
CA LYS A 289 12.47 24.31 1.88
C LYS A 289 12.74 23.64 3.23
N THR A 290 12.76 22.31 3.26
CA THR A 290 12.76 21.53 4.51
C THR A 290 14.14 20.95 4.84
N ILE A 291 14.89 20.54 3.82
CA ILE A 291 16.20 19.91 3.96
C ILE A 291 17.27 21.00 4.01
N LYS A 292 18.03 21.04 5.11
CA LYS A 292 19.16 21.95 5.25
C LYS A 292 20.39 21.35 4.54
N PRO A 293 21.18 22.15 3.82
CA PRO A 293 22.45 21.69 3.29
C PRO A 293 23.37 21.27 4.45
N PRO A 294 24.05 20.12 4.35
CA PRO A 294 25.03 19.70 5.35
C PRO A 294 26.18 20.71 5.42
N SER A 295 26.74 20.90 6.61
CA SER A 295 27.94 21.69 6.81
C SER A 295 29.16 21.03 6.11
N PRO A 296 30.23 21.77 5.81
CA PRO A 296 31.45 21.19 5.26
C PRO A 296 32.03 20.06 6.12
N GLU A 297 31.93 20.18 7.44
CA GLU A 297 32.39 19.16 8.40
C GLU A 297 31.52 17.89 8.31
N GLU A 298 30.21 18.05 8.17
CA GLU A 298 29.27 16.92 7.99
C GLU A 298 29.52 16.20 6.67
N LEU A 299 29.76 16.92 5.58
CA LEU A 299 30.12 16.34 4.29
C LEU A 299 31.43 15.55 4.38
N GLN A 300 32.43 16.08 5.08
CA GLN A 300 33.71 15.39 5.27
C GLN A 300 33.54 14.11 6.10
N LYS A 301 32.73 14.15 7.16
CA LYS A 301 32.41 12.97 7.97
C LYS A 301 31.69 11.90 7.17
N LEU A 302 30.68 12.28 6.38
CA LEU A 302 29.95 11.36 5.50
C LEU A 302 30.87 10.72 4.45
N ALA A 303 31.83 11.45 3.91
CA ALA A 303 32.82 10.91 2.97
C ALA A 303 33.72 9.85 3.62
N VAL A 304 34.17 10.08 4.86
CA VAL A 304 35.01 9.13 5.60
C VAL A 304 34.23 7.84 5.94
N GLU A 305 33.02 7.96 6.50
CA GLU A 305 32.19 6.80 6.86
C GLU A 305 31.89 5.90 5.65
N GLN A 306 31.73 6.48 4.46
CA GLN A 306 31.50 5.69 3.25
C GLN A 306 32.76 5.01 2.71
N LEU A 307 33.93 5.67 2.79
CA LEU A 307 35.20 5.03 2.45
C LEU A 307 35.47 3.82 3.33
N GLU A 308 35.12 3.90 4.62
CA GLU A 308 35.21 2.77 5.55
C GLU A 308 34.27 1.63 5.13
N ARG A 309 32.99 1.92 4.85
CA ARG A 309 32.03 0.92 4.35
C ARG A 309 32.46 0.26 3.04
N GLN A 310 33.07 1.01 2.12
CA GLN A 310 33.58 0.47 0.86
C GLN A 310 34.77 -0.47 1.09
N LYS A 311 35.68 -0.12 2.01
CA LYS A 311 36.79 -1.00 2.41
C LYS A 311 36.27 -2.28 3.03
N GLU A 312 35.34 -2.19 3.99
CA GLU A 312 34.73 -3.36 4.63
C GLU A 312 34.07 -4.30 3.62
N LYS A 313 33.31 -3.75 2.66
CA LYS A 313 32.68 -4.55 1.62
C LYS A 313 33.71 -5.24 0.72
N ARG A 314 34.76 -4.52 0.33
CA ARG A 314 35.85 -5.10 -0.49
C ARG A 314 36.57 -6.22 0.23
N ASP A 315 36.84 -6.06 1.51
CA ASP A 315 37.53 -7.06 2.32
C ASP A 315 36.64 -8.29 2.55
N GLN A 316 35.32 -8.11 2.72
CA GLN A 316 34.34 -9.20 2.73
C GLN A 316 34.31 -9.96 1.41
N ASP A 317 34.24 -9.27 0.27
CA ASP A 317 34.21 -9.89 -1.05
C ASP A 317 35.50 -10.71 -1.32
N LEU A 318 36.67 -10.20 -0.88
CA LEU A 318 37.94 -10.93 -0.97
C LEU A 318 37.94 -12.19 -0.09
N SER A 319 37.41 -12.11 1.13
CA SER A 319 37.36 -13.24 2.06
C SER A 319 36.43 -14.38 1.62
N GLN A 320 35.39 -14.09 0.83
CA GLN A 320 34.47 -15.11 0.29
C GLN A 320 34.98 -15.78 -1.00
N SER A 321 36.05 -15.23 -1.59
CA SER A 321 36.66 -15.72 -2.84
C SER A 321 37.94 -16.53 -2.64
N SER A 322 38.33 -16.80 -1.38
CA SER A 322 39.50 -17.59 -0.98
C SER A 322 39.09 -18.94 -0.39
#